data_AF-A0A2X3EMS4-F1
#
_entry.id   AF-A0A2X3EMS4-F1
#
_cell.length_a   1.000
_cell.length_b   1.000
_cell.length_c   1.000
_cell.angle_alpha   90.00
_cell.angle_beta   90.00
_cell.angle_gamma   90.00
#
_symmetry.space_group_name_H-M   'P 1'
#
loop_
_entity.id
_entity.type
_entity.pdbx_description
1 polymer ?
#
loop_
_entity_poly.entity_id
_entity_poly.type
_entity_poly.pdbx_seq_one_letter_code
_entity_poly.pdbx_strand_id
1 'polypeptide(L)' 'MLSIQDLHVAVEDKAILRGLNLEVRPGEVHAIMGAERLRQKYAFGHPGRA' A
#
# COMPACT_ATOMS: atom_id res chain seq x y z
N MET A 1 6.03 -23.10 -4.95
CA MET A 1 5.45 -22.66 -3.66
C MET A 1 6.24 -21.44 -3.24
N LEU A 2 5.59 -20.29 -3.08
CA LEU A 2 6.22 -19.05 -2.66
C LEU A 2 5.86 -18.80 -1.19
N SER A 3 6.85 -18.52 -0.35
CA SER A 3 6.64 -18.16 1.05
C SER A 3 7.46 -16.92 1.37
N ILE A 4 6.79 -15.89 1.86
CA ILE A 4 7.36 -14.63 2.34
C ILE A 4 7.05 -14.60 3.83
N GLN A 5 8.08 -14.37 4.65
CA GLN A 5 7.94 -14.27 6.09
C GLN A 5 8.57 -12.97 6.57
N ASP A 6 7.84 -12.28 7.43
CA ASP A 6 8.19 -11.03 8.09
C ASP A 6 8.84 -9.99 7.15
N LEU A 7 8.22 -9.75 6.00
CA LEU A 7 8.75 -8.79 5.03
C LEU A 7 8.55 -7.34 5.51
N HIS A 8 9.66 -6.65 5.76
CA HIS A 8 9.72 -5.22 6.03
C HIS A 8 10.18 -4.47 4.77
N VAL A 9 9.47 -3.41 4.41
CA VAL A 9 9.79 -2.59 3.23
C VAL A 9 9.66 -1.13 3.62
N ALA A 10 10.65 -0.33 3.25
CA ALA A 10 10.62 1.12 3.36
C ALA A 10 10.96 1.74 2.00
N VAL A 11 10.40 2.92 1.75
CA VAL A 11 10.81 3.78 0.64
C VAL A 11 11.29 5.08 1.28
N GLU A 12 12.54 5.45 0.99
CA GLU A 12 13.25 6.49 1.76
C GLU A 12 13.18 6.17 3.27
N ASP A 13 12.91 7.17 4.11
CA ASP A 13 12.80 7.00 5.56
C ASP A 13 11.40 6.55 6.02
N LYS A 14 10.52 6.18 5.07
CA LYS A 14 9.14 5.83 5.37
C LYS A 14 8.91 4.32 5.28
N ALA A 15 8.67 3.70 6.43
CA ALA A 15 8.21 2.32 6.50
C ALA A 15 6.84 2.15 5.79
N ILE A 16 6.81 1.28 4.78
CA ILE A 16 5.64 0.93 3.96
C ILE A 16 5.03 -0.40 4.45
N LEU A 17 5.85 -1.44 4.58
CA LEU A 17 5.48 -2.73 5.16
C LEU A 17 6.27 -2.92 6.45
N ARG A 18 5.59 -3.35 7.52
CA ARG A 18 6.15 -3.52 8.88
C ARG A 18 6.17 -4.99 9.32
N GLY A 19 6.29 -5.90 8.37
CA GLY A 19 6.12 -7.34 8.55
C GLY A 19 4.90 -7.83 7.77
N LEU A 20 5.16 -8.44 6.61
CA LEU A 20 4.16 -9.12 5.79
C LEU A 20 4.54 -10.59 5.65
N ASN A 21 3.59 -11.46 6.00
CA ASN A 21 3.67 -12.90 5.75
C ASN A 21 2.73 -13.25 4.59
N LEU A 22 3.24 -13.95 3.57
CA LEU A 22 2.45 -14.41 2.42
C LEU A 22 2.87 -15.82 2.05
N GLU A 23 1.91 -16.73 1.92
CA GLU A 23 2.12 -18.07 1.38
C GLU A 23 1.27 -18.23 0.12
N VAL A 24 1.88 -18.68 -0.97
CA VAL A 24 1.21 -18.97 -2.25
C VAL A 24 1.54 -20.38 -2.68
N ARG A 25 0.52 -21.23 -2.75
CA ARG A 25 0.69 -22.61 -3.18
C ARG A 25 0.68 -22.71 -4.72
N PRO A 26 1.28 -23.77 -5.29
CA PRO A 26 1.23 -23.99 -6.72
C PRO A 26 -0.21 -24.07 -7.23
N GLY A 27 -0.54 -23.35 -8.30
CA GLY A 27 -1.87 -23.36 -8.91
C GLY A 27 -2.85 -22.32 -8.35
N GLU A 28 -2.47 -21.55 -7.34
CA GLU A 28 -3.30 -20.48 -6.77
C GLU A 28 -2.95 -19.11 -7.37
N VAL A 29 -3.96 -18.27 -7.56
CA VAL A 29 -3.81 -16.87 -7.99
C VAL A 29 -4.27 -15.96 -6.86
N HIS A 30 -3.36 -15.13 -6.36
CA HIS A 30 -3.65 -14.18 -5.29
C HIS A 30 -3.63 -12.76 -5.84
N ALA A 31 -4.71 -12.00 -5.58
CA ALA A 31 -4.77 -10.59 -5.88
C ALA A 31 -4.29 -9.77 -4.67
N ILE A 32 -3.30 -8.90 -4.90
CA ILE A 32 -2.87 -7.91 -3.91
C ILE A 32 -3.53 -6.59 -4.26
N MET A 33 -4.34 -6.06 -3.35
CA MET A 33 -4.99 -4.76 -3.50
C MET A 33 -4.40 -3.78 -2.49
N GLY A 34 -4.02 -2.59 -2.94
CA GLY A 34 -3.58 -1.50 -2.08
C GLY A 34 -4.66 -0.42 -2.00
N ALA A 35 -4.98 0.05 -0.80
CA ALA A 35 -5.75 1.28 -0.65
C ALA A 35 -4.85 2.47 -1.02
N GLU A 36 -5.14 3.11 -2.14
CA GLU A 36 -4.51 4.37 -2.50
C GLU A 36 -4.94 5.46 -1.51
N ARG A 37 -3.99 5.85 -0.67
CA ARG A 37 -4.19 6.91 0.32
C ARG A 37 -4.38 8.23 -0.42
N LEU A 38 -5.61 8.73 -0.40
CA LEU A 38 -6.04 10.03 -0.90
C LEU A 38 -4.95 11.10 -0.78
N ARG A 39 -4.53 11.65 -1.93
CA ARG A 39 -3.94 12.98 -2.03
C ARG A 39 -5.02 14.04 -1.75
N GLN A 40 -5.52 14.12 -0.51
CA GLN A 40 -6.21 15.34 -0.06
C GLN A 40 -5.16 16.38 0.31
N LYS A 41 -4.68 17.12 -0.69
CA LYS A 41 -3.99 18.39 -0.40
C LYS A 41 -4.46 19.58 -1.24
N TYR A 42 -5.27 19.38 -2.29
CA TYR A 42 -5.63 20.49 -3.21
C TYR A 42 -7.02 20.35 -3.89
N ALA A 43 -8.08 19.97 -3.20
CA ALA A 43 -9.42 19.88 -3.85
C ALA A 43 -10.56 20.59 -3.11
N PHE A 44 -10.27 21.45 -2.13
CA PHE A 44 -11.22 22.46 -1.66
C PHE A 44 -10.55 23.83 -1.74
N GLY A 45 -10.52 24.38 -2.95
CA GLY A 45 -10.43 25.83 -3.14
C GLY A 45 -11.73 26.45 -2.63
N HIS A 46 -11.59 27.42 -1.73
CA HIS A 46 -12.66 28.10 -1.01
C HIS A 46 -13.83 28.58 -1.90
N PRO A 47 -15.09 28.50 -1.42
CA PRO A 47 -16.15 29.30 -1.97
C PRO A 47 -15.94 30.75 -1.53
N GLY A 48 -15.84 31.67 -2.50
CA GLY A 48 -15.90 33.11 -2.26
C GLY A 48 -14.58 33.85 -2.47
N ARG A 49 -14.45 34.47 -3.64
CA ARG A 49 -14.13 35.90 -3.85
C ARG A 49 -13.87 36.15 -5.34
N ALA A 50 -14.86 36.72 -6.01
CA ALA A 50 -14.80 37.87 -6.93
C ALA A 50 -16.16 37.97 -7.63
#